data_AF-A0A1I6QYG7-F1
#
_entry.id   AF-A0A1I6QYG7-F1
#
_cell.length_a   1.000
_cell.length_b   1.000
_cell.length_c   1.000
_cell.angle_alpha   90.00
_cell.angle_beta   90.00
_cell.angle_gamma   90.00
#
_symmetry.space_group_name_H-M   'P 1'
#
loop_
_entity.id
_entity.type
_entity.pdbx_description
1 polymer ?
#
loop_
_entity_poly.entity_id
_entity_poly.type
_entity_poly.pdbx_seq_one_letter_code
_entity_poly.pdbx_strand_id
1 'polypeptide(L)' 'MILEARREDRDQLYELYRMLVPNSRKMNVVEEQIDRIRQDPMNFLLVYEEKGAIVGTLTLNICLQALHGSRPTD' A
#
# COMPACT_ATOMS: atom_id res chain seq x y z
N MET A 1 11.92 -10.72 -1.16
CA MET A 1 11.81 -10.17 -2.53
C MET A 1 10.73 -9.10 -2.54
N ILE A 2 10.93 -8.00 -3.27
CA ILE A 2 9.90 -6.94 -3.41
C ILE A 2 9.01 -7.29 -4.60
N LEU A 3 7.69 -7.24 -4.40
CA LEU A 3 6.67 -7.55 -5.41
C LEU A 3 5.52 -6.54 -5.33
N GLU A 4 4.75 -6.40 -6.40
CA GLU A 4 3.44 -5.75 -6.31
C GLU A 4 2.43 -6.67 -5.63
N ALA A 5 1.70 -6.12 -4.67
CA ALA A 5 0.63 -6.80 -3.96
C ALA A 5 -0.45 -7.30 -4.93
N ARG A 6 -1.11 -8.37 -4.50
CA ARG A 6 -2.24 -8.99 -5.18
C ARG A 6 -3.41 -9.08 -4.22
N ARG A 7 -4.61 -9.30 -4.75
CA ARG A 7 -5.80 -9.48 -3.94
C ARG A 7 -5.65 -10.56 -2.86
N GLU A 8 -4.91 -11.62 -3.13
CA GLU A 8 -4.68 -12.73 -2.19
C GLU A 8 -3.88 -12.30 -0.95
N ASP A 9 -3.18 -11.17 -1.02
CA ASP A 9 -2.35 -10.64 0.07
C ASP A 9 -3.18 -9.91 1.14
N ARG A 10 -4.50 -9.76 0.94
CA ARG A 10 -5.39 -8.93 1.78
C ARG A 10 -5.29 -9.23 3.27
N ASP A 11 -5.27 -10.49 3.67
CA ASP A 11 -5.24 -10.87 5.08
C ASP A 11 -3.88 -10.54 5.73
N GLN A 12 -2.77 -10.80 5.03
CA GLN A 12 -1.43 -10.48 5.54
C GLN A 12 -1.21 -8.96 5.63
N LEU A 13 -1.70 -8.21 4.64
CA LEU A 13 -1.69 -6.74 4.66
C LEU A 13 -2.53 -6.18 5.81
N TYR A 14 -3.70 -6.77 6.09
CA TYR A 14 -4.54 -6.37 7.22
C TYR A 14 -3.79 -6.50 8.54
N GLU A 15 -3.12 -7.63 8.78
CA GLU A 15 -2.35 -7.84 10.00
C GLU A 15 -1.18 -6.85 10.13
N LEU A 16 -0.47 -6.56 9.03
CA LEU A 16 0.59 -5.55 9.04
C LEU A 16 0.05 -4.15 9.36
N TYR A 17 -1.04 -3.73 8.72
CA TYR A 17 -1.63 -2.41 9.02
C TYR A 17 -2.19 -2.34 10.44
N ARG A 18 -2.70 -3.45 10.98
CA ARG A 18 -3.15 -3.54 12.37
C ARG A 18 -2.01 -3.28 13.35
N MET A 19 -0.78 -3.71 13.04
CA MET A 19 0.38 -3.41 13.88
C MET A 19 0.71 -1.90 13.91
N LEU A 20 0.46 -1.19 12.79
CA LEU A 20 0.70 0.25 12.69
C LEU A 20 -0.42 1.09 13.33
N VAL A 21 -1.67 0.63 13.25
CA VAL A 21 -2.85 1.37 13.75
C VAL A 21 -3.79 0.45 14.57
N PRO A 22 -3.35 -0.07 15.72
CA PRO A 22 -3.97 -1.20 16.43
C PRO A 22 -5.40 -0.98 16.93
N ASN A 23 -5.86 0.27 17.03
CA ASN A 23 -7.17 0.63 17.58
C ASN A 23 -8.12 1.25 16.53
N SER A 24 -7.76 1.21 15.25
CA SER A 24 -8.59 1.82 14.21
C SER A 24 -9.83 0.97 13.93
N ARG A 25 -10.99 1.44 14.39
CA ARG A 25 -12.31 0.86 14.05
C ARG A 25 -12.70 1.03 12.57
N LYS A 26 -11.94 1.86 11.83
CA LYS A 26 -12.18 2.16 10.42
C LYS A 26 -11.17 1.48 9.49
N MET A 27 -10.22 0.71 10.04
CA MET A 27 -9.23 0.01 9.23
C MET A 27 -9.92 -1.10 8.44
N ASN A 28 -9.81 -1.01 7.13
CA ASN A 28 -10.37 -1.98 6.21
C ASN A 28 -9.40 -2.16 5.04
N VAL A 29 -9.04 -3.40 4.75
CA VAL A 29 -8.27 -3.76 3.56
C VAL A 29 -9.19 -4.58 2.68
N VAL A 30 -9.39 -4.11 1.46
CA VAL A 30 -10.39 -4.65 0.54
C VAL A 30 -9.69 -5.12 -0.73
N GLU A 31 -9.99 -6.34 -1.17
CA GLU A 31 -9.37 -6.99 -2.33
C GLU A 31 -9.52 -6.15 -3.59
N GLU A 32 -10.72 -5.63 -3.84
CA GLU A 32 -11.03 -4.79 -5.01
C GLU A 32 -10.20 -3.51 -5.03
N GLN A 33 -9.81 -2.99 -3.87
CA GLN A 33 -8.96 -1.81 -3.79
C GLN A 33 -7.49 -2.13 -4.12
N ILE A 34 -7.01 -3.32 -3.75
CA ILE A 34 -5.67 -3.79 -4.13
C ILE A 34 -5.61 -3.96 -5.66
N ASP A 35 -6.62 -4.58 -6.26
CA ASP A 35 -6.71 -4.75 -7.71
C ASP A 35 -6.76 -3.41 -8.45
N ARG A 36 -7.53 -2.43 -7.92
CA ARG A 36 -7.57 -1.07 -8.48
C ARG A 36 -6.23 -0.38 -8.45
N ILE A 37 -5.50 -0.47 -7.34
CA ILE A 37 -4.15 0.12 -7.23
C ILE A 37 -3.22 -0.54 -8.24
N ARG A 38 -3.24 -1.87 -8.35
CA ARG A 38 -2.40 -2.63 -9.29
C ARG A 38 -2.67 -2.30 -10.76
N GLN A 39 -3.89 -1.87 -11.10
CA GLN A 39 -4.27 -1.46 -12.45
C GLN A 39 -4.00 0.02 -12.74
N ASP A 40 -3.68 0.82 -11.72
CA ASP A 40 -3.42 2.24 -11.84
C ASP A 40 -1.93 2.49 -12.10
N PRO A 41 -1.55 3.17 -13.19
CA PRO A 41 -0.14 3.34 -13.54
C PRO A 41 0.62 4.29 -12.60
N MET A 42 -0.07 5.07 -11.77
CA MET A 42 0.50 6.06 -10.86
C MET A 42 0.50 5.60 -9.40
N ASN A 43 -0.14 4.48 -9.08
CA ASN A 43 -0.30 4.03 -7.71
C ASN A 43 0.23 2.61 -7.55
N PHE A 44 1.02 2.38 -6.51
CA PHE A 44 1.69 1.11 -6.28
C PHE A 44 1.50 0.69 -4.84
N LEU A 45 1.13 -0.57 -4.66
CA LEU A 45 1.20 -1.24 -3.36
C LEU A 45 2.25 -2.34 -3.48
N LEU A 46 3.40 -2.12 -2.86
CA LEU A 46 4.53 -3.04 -2.89
C LEU A 46 4.61 -3.80 -1.56
N VAL A 47 4.96 -5.08 -1.64
CA VAL A 47 5.16 -5.95 -0.50
C VAL A 47 6.57 -6.51 -0.51
N TYR A 48 7.16 -6.66 0.67
CA TYR A 48 8.38 -7.42 0.86
C TYR A 48 8.04 -8.80 1.40
N GLU A 49 8.27 -9.82 0.57
CA GLU A 49 8.05 -11.22 0.90
C GLU A 49 9.36 -11.87 1.39
N GLU A 50 9.32 -12.52 2.54
CA GLU A 50 10.40 -13.34 3.07
C GLU A 50 9.85 -14.72 3.46
N LYS A 51 10.41 -15.79 2.88
CA LYS A 51 10.01 -17.18 3.16
C LYS A 51 8.50 -17.44 2.99
N GLY A 52 7.87 -16.84 1.99
CA GLY A 52 6.44 -16.99 1.70
C GLY A 52 5.51 -16.16 2.59
N ALA A 53 6.04 -15.30 3.45
CA ALA A 53 5.27 -14.38 4.28
C ALA A 53 5.57 -12.93 3.90
N ILE A 54 4.54 -12.09 3.87
CA ILE A 54 4.71 -10.65 3.71
C ILE A 54 5.04 -10.05 5.07
N VAL A 55 6.22 -9.45 5.17
CA VAL A 55 6.73 -8.86 6.43
C VAL A 55 6.90 -7.34 6.35
N GLY A 56 6.61 -6.76 5.19
CA GLY A 56 6.66 -5.32 4.97
C GLY A 56 5.79 -4.89 3.78
N THR A 57 5.34 -3.65 3.83
CA THR A 57 4.50 -3.04 2.78
C THR A 57 4.92 -1.58 2.57
N LEU A 58 4.80 -1.11 1.33
CA LEU A 58 4.99 0.27 0.92
C LEU A 58 3.85 0.68 -0.03
N THR A 59 3.09 1.70 0.35
CA THR A 59 2.16 2.37 -0.56
C THR A 59 2.85 3.59 -1.17
N LEU A 60 2.91 3.65 -2.49
CA LEU A 60 3.46 4.77 -3.25
C LEU A 60 2.39 5.34 -4.18
N ASN A 61 2.17 6.66 -4.11
CA ASN A 61 1.25 7.37 -4.97
C ASN A 61 2.02 8.46 -5.72
N ILE A 62 2.04 8.40 -7.05
CA ILE A 62 2.64 9.41 -7.92
C ILE A 62 1.57 10.45 -8.25
N CYS A 63 1.65 11.60 -7.59
CA CYS A 63 0.72 12.70 -7.82
C CYS A 63 1.46 13.85 -8.51
N LEU A 64 0.91 14.35 -9.62
CA LEU A 64 1.34 15.65 -10.16
C LEU A 64 0.91 16.73 -9.19
N GLN A 65 1.87 17.28 -8.45
CA GLN A 65 1.60 18.30 -7.46
C GLN A 65 1.99 19.69 -7.97
N ALA A 66 1.02 20.60 -8.01
CA ALA A 66 1.25 22.03 -8.25
C ALA A 66 1.32 22.86 -6.95
N LEU A 67 1.22 22.22 -5.79
CA LEU A 67 0.99 22.82 -4.46
C LEU A 67 2.02 23.90 -4.06
N HIS A 68 3.20 23.93 -4.70
CA HIS A 68 4.22 24.97 -4.47
C HIS A 68 4.75 25.61 -5.76
N GLY A 69 4.10 25.40 -6.92
CA GLY A 69 4.77 25.65 -8.19
C GLY A 69 6.09 24.85 -8.25
N SER A 70 7.23 25.50 -8.51
CA SER A 70 8.55 24.87 -8.59
C SER A 70 9.34 24.79 -7.26
N ARG A 71 8.68 24.84 -6.10
CA ARG A 71 9.36 24.76 -4.79
C ARG A 71 9.10 23.42 -4.07
N PRO A 72 10.04 22.92 -3.25
CA PRO A 72 9.88 21.63 -2.57
C PRO A 72 8.91 21.75 -1.39
N THR A 73 8.19 20.66 -1.12
CA THR A 73 7.21 20.46 -0.04
C THR A 73 7.80 20.48 1.35
N ASP A 74 7.07 21.08 2.29
CA ASP A 74 7.10 20.69 3.71
C ASP A 74 6.18 19.48 3.95
#